data_AF-A0A2A6D1M6-F1
#
_entry.id   AF-A0A2A6D1M6-F1
#
_cell.length_a   1.000
_cell.length_b   1.000
_cell.length_c   1.000
_cell.angle_alpha   90.00
_cell.angle_beta   90.00
_cell.angle_gamma   90.00
#
_symmetry.space_group_name_H-M   'P 1'
#
loop_
_entity.id
_entity.type
_entity.pdbx_description
1 polymer ?
#
loop_
_entity_poly.entity_id
_entity_poly.type
_entity_poly.pdbx_seq_one_letter_code
_entity_poly.pdbx_strand_id
1 'polypeptide(L)'
;MVSCRKCRFDKMKQLVAKATDGQISCVTDRENPIENDVEIAEEVPDLPLQAATENDAAITNEMETDKVIEDPSPPFIDHTLYFACEPSCSKTPLLNKMKEAYSTLCLVRKSCEMKCLHHLEMHSQLKKETMTIRPAKYTNMVHFSQMFFVGLMDFATSSFPEFREMSAENRHNIVQTNFTLISSLDGSYRSNHLFPNDSTVMLSYTCYVSEDTIDDFFKDSPQEMNREEAIDQMRKNMELTNKTTKARFGKLKPSIEEFIALFGMALWNDYKGLLSTEGEDLVSIIRKKILKELQFVYVKRGLKECAPRLGEIFCLLVNEEACV
;
A
#
# COMPACT_ATOMS: atom_id res chain seq x y z
N MET A 1 -17.22 -24.98 -24.08
CA MET A 1 -15.94 -24.43 -24.58
C MET A 1 -15.25 -23.74 -23.41
N VAL A 2 -14.09 -24.22 -22.99
CA VAL A 2 -13.34 -23.63 -21.86
C VAL A 2 -12.48 -22.49 -22.40
N SER A 3 -12.76 -21.27 -21.97
CA SER A 3 -12.00 -20.07 -22.34
C SER A 3 -10.58 -20.13 -21.76
N CYS A 4 -9.55 -19.92 -22.59
CA CYS A 4 -8.16 -20.00 -22.14
C CYS A 4 -7.81 -18.87 -21.15
N ARG A 5 -6.72 -19.03 -20.39
CA ARG A 5 -6.25 -18.05 -19.39
C ARG A 5 -6.11 -16.64 -19.97
N LYS A 6 -5.63 -16.54 -21.21
CA LYS A 6 -5.47 -15.27 -21.93
C LYS A 6 -6.81 -14.59 -22.23
N CYS A 7 -7.80 -15.33 -22.73
CA CYS A 7 -9.13 -14.79 -23.00
C CYS A 7 -9.87 -14.32 -21.74
N ARG A 8 -9.64 -14.96 -20.59
CA ARG A 8 -10.16 -14.49 -19.30
C ARG A 8 -9.50 -13.19 -18.84
N PHE A 9 -8.18 -13.09 -19.01
CA PHE A 9 -7.43 -11.87 -18.72
C PHE A 9 -7.84 -10.70 -19.62
N ASP A 10 -7.99 -10.93 -20.92
CA ASP A 10 -8.43 -9.91 -21.88
C ASP A 10 -9.85 -9.43 -21.59
N LYS A 11 -10.74 -10.34 -21.16
CA LYS A 11 -12.11 -9.99 -20.73
C LYS A 11 -12.11 -9.18 -19.44
N MET A 12 -11.25 -9.50 -18.48
CA MET A 12 -11.07 -8.71 -17.25
C MET A 12 -10.55 -7.30 -17.57
N LYS A 13 -9.53 -7.20 -18.44
CA LYS A 13 -8.97 -5.93 -18.90
C LYS A 13 -10.03 -5.05 -19.56
N GLN A 14 -10.92 -5.63 -20.38
CA GLN A 14 -12.05 -4.91 -20.98
C GLN A 14 -13.10 -4.46 -19.96
N LEU A 15 -13.38 -5.26 -18.93
CA LEU A 15 -14.32 -4.89 -17.88
C LEU A 15 -13.79 -3.75 -17.01
N VAL A 16 -12.49 -3.79 -16.68
CA VAL A 16 -11.81 -2.70 -15.95
C VAL A 16 -11.78 -1.43 -16.79
N ALA A 17 -11.41 -1.52 -18.07
CA ALA A 17 -11.40 -0.37 -18.98
C ALA A 17 -12.79 0.28 -19.10
N LYS A 18 -13.86 -0.52 -19.23
CA LYS A 18 -15.25 -0.02 -19.26
C LYS A 18 -15.70 0.62 -17.94
N ALA A 19 -15.21 0.12 -16.80
CA ALA A 19 -15.52 0.69 -15.49
C ALA A 19 -14.78 2.03 -15.27
N THR A 20 -13.61 2.21 -15.88
CA THR A 20 -12.82 3.45 -15.79
C THR A 20 -13.14 4.48 -16.87
N ASP A 21 -13.79 4.09 -17.98
CA ASP A 21 -14.26 4.99 -19.05
C ASP A 21 -15.48 5.84 -18.65
N GLY A 22 -16.06 5.59 -17.47
CA GLY A 22 -17.13 6.39 -16.88
C GLY A 22 -16.62 7.75 -16.41
N GLN A 23 -16.48 8.70 -17.33
CA GLN A 23 -16.34 10.15 -17.17
C GLN A 23 -16.23 10.67 -15.72
N ILE A 24 -15.00 10.77 -15.21
CA ILE A 24 -14.65 11.83 -14.26
C ILE A 24 -14.14 12.99 -15.11
N SER A 25 -15.06 13.83 -15.57
CA SER A 25 -14.74 15.09 -16.24
C SER A 25 -14.13 16.05 -15.21
N CYS A 26 -12.80 16.06 -15.12
CA CYS A 26 -12.09 17.08 -14.37
C CYS A 26 -12.19 18.40 -15.14
N VAL A 27 -12.70 19.43 -14.46
CA VAL A 27 -12.79 20.81 -14.93
C VAL A 27 -11.40 21.28 -15.41
N THR A 28 -11.30 21.65 -16.69
CA THR A 28 -10.09 22.19 -17.29
C THR A 28 -9.99 23.69 -17.01
N ASP A 29 -9.06 24.07 -16.13
CA ASP A 29 -8.65 25.47 -15.97
C ASP A 29 -7.52 25.83 -16.95
N ARG A 30 -7.62 27.08 -17.42
CA ARG A 30 -6.91 27.74 -18.51
C ARG A 30 -5.38 27.70 -18.47
N GLU A 31 -4.84 27.63 -19.67
CA GLU A 31 -3.43 27.78 -20.06
C GLU A 31 -2.83 29.16 -19.75
N ASN A 32 -1.53 29.18 -19.42
CA ASN A 32 -0.58 30.20 -19.83
C ASN A 32 0.85 29.59 -19.87
N PRO A 33 1.69 29.92 -20.87
CA PRO A 33 3.04 29.38 -21.00
C PRO A 33 4.10 30.41 -20.59
N ILE A 34 5.10 30.02 -19.80
CA ILE A 34 6.41 30.70 -19.79
C ILE A 34 7.52 29.65 -19.56
N GLU A 35 8.41 29.55 -20.54
CA GLU A 35 9.68 28.82 -20.56
C GLU A 35 10.72 29.44 -19.60
N ASN A 36 11.65 28.64 -19.08
CA ASN A 36 13.08 28.93 -19.10
C ASN A 36 13.89 27.74 -18.55
N ASP A 37 14.81 27.26 -19.38
CA ASP A 37 15.80 26.22 -19.08
C ASP A 37 16.93 26.75 -18.19
N VAL A 38 17.34 25.95 -17.20
CA VAL A 38 18.64 26.09 -16.53
C VAL A 38 19.23 24.69 -16.32
N GLU A 39 20.30 24.38 -17.06
CA GLU A 39 21.17 23.22 -16.81
C GLU A 39 21.97 23.43 -15.52
N ILE A 40 21.89 22.46 -14.59
CA ILE A 40 22.83 22.34 -13.48
C ILE A 40 23.37 20.91 -13.47
N ALA A 41 24.68 20.79 -13.72
CA ALA A 41 25.44 19.57 -13.54
C ALA A 41 25.81 19.40 -12.05
N GLU A 42 25.47 18.24 -11.46
CA GLU A 42 26.03 17.82 -10.18
C GLU A 42 26.64 16.42 -10.30
N GLU A 43 27.96 16.36 -10.16
CA GLU A 43 28.73 15.14 -9.98
C GLU A 43 28.50 14.56 -8.57
N VAL A 44 28.11 13.28 -8.51
CA VAL A 44 27.96 12.53 -7.26
C VAL A 44 29.27 11.78 -6.97
N PRO A 45 29.87 11.88 -5.77
CA PRO A 45 31.09 11.15 -5.43
C PRO A 45 30.82 9.66 -5.16
N ASP A 46 31.58 8.78 -5.80
CA ASP A 46 31.62 7.35 -5.54
C ASP A 46 32.20 7.03 -4.16
N LEU A 47 31.50 6.18 -3.40
CA LEU A 47 32.01 5.59 -2.16
C LEU A 47 32.47 4.13 -2.42
N PRO A 48 33.66 3.73 -1.92
CA PRO A 48 34.20 2.41 -2.20
C PRO A 48 33.49 1.32 -1.40
N LEU A 49 32.96 0.31 -2.11
CA LEU A 49 32.58 -0.98 -1.55
C LEU A 49 33.85 -1.73 -1.10
N GLN A 50 34.00 -1.95 0.21
CA GLN A 50 34.98 -2.91 0.73
C GLN A 50 34.36 -4.31 0.78
N ALA A 51 35.03 -5.25 0.12
CA ALA A 51 34.71 -6.67 0.17
C ALA A 51 35.04 -7.23 1.56
N ALA A 52 34.05 -7.83 2.20
CA ALA A 52 34.23 -8.58 3.44
C ALA A 52 34.71 -10.00 3.12
N THR A 53 35.84 -10.36 3.71
CA THR A 53 36.44 -11.70 3.69
C THR A 53 35.64 -12.63 4.62
N GLU A 54 35.17 -13.74 4.08
CA GLU A 54 34.52 -14.82 4.82
C GLU A 54 35.54 -15.55 5.72
N ASN A 55 35.27 -15.63 7.02
CA ASN A 55 35.95 -16.51 7.96
C ASN A 55 34.89 -17.37 8.65
N ASP A 56 34.82 -18.64 8.24
CA ASP A 56 34.01 -19.67 8.89
C ASP A 56 34.66 -20.12 10.20
N ALA A 57 34.01 -19.83 11.32
CA ALA A 57 34.29 -20.45 12.60
C ALA A 57 32.98 -20.96 13.21
N ALA A 58 32.89 -22.28 13.35
CA ALA A 58 31.80 -22.98 13.99
C ALA A 58 31.69 -22.62 15.48
N ILE A 59 30.53 -22.10 15.88
CA ILE A 59 30.17 -21.87 17.29
C ILE A 59 28.92 -22.69 17.58
N THR A 60 29.11 -23.76 18.35
CA THR A 60 28.05 -24.47 19.07
C THR A 60 27.69 -23.66 20.32
N ASN A 61 26.45 -23.19 20.43
CA ASN A 61 25.92 -22.59 21.65
C ASN A 61 24.63 -23.28 22.09
N GLU A 62 24.66 -23.70 23.35
CA GLU A 62 23.54 -24.27 24.11
C GLU A 62 22.46 -23.22 24.33
N MET A 63 21.21 -23.61 24.11
CA MET A 63 20.04 -22.72 24.09
C MET A 63 19.46 -22.62 25.51
N GLU A 64 19.90 -21.63 26.29
CA GLU A 64 19.16 -21.17 27.47
C GLU A 64 17.84 -20.53 27.02
N THR A 65 16.74 -21.05 27.55
CA THR A 65 15.38 -20.60 27.23
C THR A 65 15.05 -19.40 28.12
N ASP A 66 15.46 -18.22 27.67
CA ASP A 66 15.02 -16.95 28.25
C ASP A 66 13.51 -16.80 28.11
N LYS A 67 12.84 -16.54 29.24
CA LYS A 67 11.43 -16.18 29.30
C LYS A 67 11.25 -14.81 28.64
N VAL A 68 10.84 -14.83 27.37
CA VAL A 68 10.45 -13.64 26.62
C VAL A 68 9.26 -12.99 27.32
N ILE A 69 9.49 -11.81 27.89
CA ILE A 69 8.42 -10.93 28.34
C ILE A 69 7.70 -10.46 27.06
N GLU A 70 6.45 -10.89 26.86
CA GLU A 70 5.63 -10.43 25.75
C GLU A 70 5.25 -8.96 25.97
N ASP A 71 6.05 -8.07 25.39
CA ASP A 71 5.75 -6.64 25.32
C ASP A 71 4.44 -6.47 24.51
N PRO A 72 3.42 -5.74 25.02
CA PRO A 72 2.16 -5.57 24.31
C PRO A 72 2.41 -5.02 22.92
N SER A 73 1.89 -5.72 21.90
CA SER A 73 2.09 -5.32 20.50
C SER A 73 1.62 -3.87 20.34
N PRO A 74 2.47 -2.97 19.81
CA PRO A 74 2.10 -1.57 19.64
C PRO A 74 0.83 -1.46 18.79
N PRO A 75 -0.04 -0.47 19.10
CA PRO A 75 -1.30 -0.30 18.38
C PRO A 75 -1.06 -0.15 16.88
N PHE A 76 -2.02 -0.64 16.10
CA PHE A 76 -1.98 -0.80 14.64
C PHE A 76 -2.03 0.54 13.87
N ILE A 77 -1.07 1.43 14.12
CA ILE A 77 -1.06 2.85 13.73
C ILE A 77 -1.94 3.68 14.64
N ASP A 78 -1.30 4.39 15.55
CA ASP A 78 -1.96 5.44 16.31
C ASP A 78 -2.07 6.71 15.45
N HIS A 79 -3.22 6.88 14.81
CA HIS A 79 -3.51 8.04 13.96
C HIS A 79 -3.47 9.39 14.71
N THR A 80 -3.45 9.38 16.05
CA THR A 80 -3.42 10.60 16.87
C THR A 80 -2.01 11.14 17.08
N LEU A 81 -0.99 10.27 17.06
CA LEU A 81 0.39 10.66 17.32
C LEU A 81 1.03 11.45 16.16
N TYR A 82 0.42 11.43 14.97
CA TYR A 82 0.97 12.05 13.77
C TYR A 82 0.83 13.56 13.71
N PHE A 83 -0.01 14.16 14.56
CA PHE A 83 -0.10 15.61 14.65
C PHE A 83 1.00 16.21 15.56
N ALA A 84 1.89 15.38 16.10
CA ALA A 84 3.05 15.87 16.82
C ALA A 84 4.03 16.54 15.85
N CYS A 85 4.40 17.79 16.14
CA CYS A 85 5.29 18.60 15.30
C CYS A 85 6.57 17.83 14.97
N GLU A 86 6.85 17.64 13.68
CA GLU A 86 8.07 16.97 13.24
C GLU A 86 9.32 17.73 13.77
N PRO A 87 10.34 17.00 14.26
CA PRO A 87 11.62 17.63 14.55
C PRO A 87 12.20 18.16 13.25
N SER A 88 12.50 19.46 13.19
CA SER A 88 13.07 20.17 12.02
C SER A 88 14.41 19.64 11.51
N CYS A 89 14.94 18.55 12.08
CA CYS A 89 16.24 17.95 11.78
C CYS A 89 16.15 16.45 11.49
N SER A 90 15.01 15.94 11.03
CA SER A 90 14.89 14.54 10.63
C SER A 90 15.87 14.17 9.53
N LYS A 91 16.53 13.02 9.69
CA LYS A 91 17.40 12.41 8.67
C LYS A 91 16.61 11.54 7.68
N THR A 92 15.31 11.36 7.94
CA THR A 92 14.37 10.62 7.09
C THR A 92 13.14 11.49 6.77
N PRO A 93 13.33 12.68 6.17
CA PRO A 93 12.23 13.61 5.91
C PRO A 93 11.20 13.07 4.92
N LEU A 94 11.59 12.28 3.91
CA LEU A 94 10.64 11.70 2.96
C LEU A 94 9.75 10.64 3.62
N LEU A 95 10.34 9.72 4.38
CA LEU A 95 9.57 8.68 5.09
C LEU A 95 8.63 9.29 6.13
N ASN A 96 9.05 10.36 6.81
CA ASN A 96 8.16 11.05 7.75
C ASN A 96 6.96 11.67 7.02
N LYS A 97 7.20 12.43 5.94
CA LYS A 97 6.13 12.99 5.09
C LYS A 97 5.17 11.91 4.58
N MET A 98 5.70 10.79 4.09
CA MET A 98 4.89 9.66 3.65
C MET A 98 4.07 9.08 4.81
N LYS A 99 4.64 8.98 6.01
CA LYS A 99 3.95 8.47 7.19
C LYS A 99 2.81 9.41 7.63
N GLU A 100 3.03 10.73 7.61
CA GLU A 100 2.00 11.74 7.86
C GLU A 100 0.88 11.71 6.81
N ALA A 101 1.26 11.65 5.52
CA ALA A 101 0.33 11.59 4.41
C ALA A 101 -0.51 10.31 4.44
N TYR A 102 0.10 9.16 4.75
CA TYR A 102 -0.61 7.89 4.90
C TYR A 102 -1.57 7.93 6.10
N SER A 103 -1.17 8.55 7.20
CA SER A 103 -2.04 8.72 8.36
C SER A 103 -3.26 9.59 8.05
N THR A 104 -3.04 10.68 7.30
CA THR A 104 -4.12 11.53 6.77
C THR A 104 -5.05 10.73 5.85
N LEU A 105 -4.49 9.95 4.93
CA LEU A 105 -5.24 9.05 4.05
C LEU A 105 -6.13 8.08 4.83
N CYS A 106 -5.60 7.43 5.87
CA CYS A 106 -6.36 6.56 6.75
C CYS A 106 -7.50 7.29 7.46
N LEU A 107 -7.25 8.49 8.01
CA LEU A 107 -8.26 9.28 8.70
C LEU A 107 -9.39 9.75 7.77
N VAL A 108 -9.04 10.16 6.55
CA VAL A 108 -10.02 10.54 5.52
C VAL A 108 -10.88 9.32 5.15
N ARG A 109 -10.27 8.17 4.86
CA ARG A 109 -11.00 6.94 4.56
C ARG A 109 -11.90 6.51 5.72
N LYS A 110 -11.39 6.52 6.96
CA LYS A 110 -12.19 6.27 8.17
C LYS A 110 -13.44 7.15 8.21
N SER A 111 -13.23 8.47 8.10
CA SER A 111 -14.30 9.45 8.23
C SER A 111 -15.35 9.31 7.12
N CYS A 112 -14.89 9.02 5.90
CA CYS A 112 -15.75 8.84 4.74
C CYS A 112 -16.55 7.53 4.83
N GLU A 113 -15.92 6.40 5.16
CA GLU A 113 -16.60 5.12 5.24
C GLU A 113 -17.56 5.02 6.45
N MET A 114 -17.27 5.73 7.54
CA MET A 114 -18.18 5.86 8.69
C MET A 114 -19.50 6.57 8.34
N LYS A 115 -19.53 7.44 7.32
CA LYS A 115 -20.78 8.09 6.88
C LYS A 115 -21.77 7.11 6.26
N CYS A 116 -21.31 5.92 5.86
CA CYS A 116 -22.17 4.86 5.37
C CYS A 116 -22.82 4.02 6.49
N LEU A 117 -22.57 4.36 7.76
CA LEU A 117 -23.25 3.75 8.90
C LEU A 117 -24.60 4.42 9.15
N HIS A 118 -25.49 3.72 9.85
CA HIS A 118 -26.67 4.36 10.41
C HIS A 118 -26.24 5.44 11.42
N HIS A 119 -26.88 6.61 11.40
CA HIS A 119 -26.46 7.77 12.19
C HIS A 119 -26.28 7.45 13.70
N LEU A 120 -27.16 6.63 14.29
CA LEU A 120 -27.05 6.20 15.70
C LEU A 120 -25.79 5.37 15.95
N GLU A 121 -25.43 4.50 15.01
CA GLU A 121 -24.23 3.67 15.10
C GLU A 121 -22.97 4.51 14.95
N MET A 122 -22.97 5.44 13.98
CA MET A 122 -21.89 6.43 13.82
C MET A 122 -21.68 7.23 15.11
N HIS A 123 -22.74 7.79 15.70
CA HIS A 123 -22.65 8.55 16.96
C HIS A 123 -22.15 7.69 18.14
N SER A 124 -22.60 6.44 18.24
CA SER A 124 -22.14 5.49 19.26
C SER A 124 -20.64 5.23 19.15
N GLN A 125 -20.15 5.01 17.92
CA GLN A 125 -18.72 4.78 17.67
C GLN A 125 -17.86 6.01 17.96
N LEU A 126 -18.30 7.19 17.53
CA LEU A 126 -17.62 8.45 17.83
C LEU A 126 -17.52 8.72 19.33
N LYS A 127 -18.60 8.49 20.08
CA LYS A 127 -18.63 8.69 21.53
C LYS A 127 -17.70 7.73 22.28
N LYS A 128 -17.52 6.51 21.78
CA LYS A 128 -16.68 5.48 22.39
C LYS A 128 -15.23 5.52 21.90
N GLU A 129 -14.92 6.38 20.92
CA GLU A 129 -13.64 6.41 20.21
C GLU A 129 -13.25 5.04 19.60
N THR A 130 -14.24 4.19 19.36
CA THR A 130 -14.07 2.86 18.77
C THR A 130 -14.29 2.91 17.27
N MET A 131 -13.53 2.14 16.51
CA MET A 131 -13.80 1.89 15.09
C MET A 131 -14.21 0.43 14.94
N THR A 132 -15.48 0.18 14.59
CA THR A 132 -15.90 -1.20 14.30
C THR A 132 -15.58 -1.55 12.85
N ILE A 133 -14.89 -2.67 12.67
CA ILE A 133 -14.71 -3.29 11.37
C ILE A 133 -15.97 -4.12 11.07
N ARG A 134 -16.48 -4.08 9.84
CA ARG A 134 -17.77 -4.69 9.44
C ARG A 134 -17.68 -5.49 8.13
N PRO A 135 -18.55 -6.48 7.89
CA PRO A 135 -18.59 -7.17 6.61
C PRO A 135 -18.79 -6.18 5.45
N ALA A 136 -18.03 -6.35 4.38
CA ALA A 136 -18.16 -5.57 3.17
C ALA A 136 -19.48 -5.88 2.46
N LYS A 137 -19.94 -4.92 1.67
CA LYS A 137 -21.06 -5.05 0.73
C LYS A 137 -20.58 -4.67 -0.65
N TYR A 138 -21.01 -5.38 -1.68
CA TYR A 138 -20.55 -5.14 -3.05
C TYR A 138 -20.79 -3.70 -3.49
N THR A 139 -21.99 -3.16 -3.22
CA THR A 139 -22.39 -1.80 -3.65
C THR A 139 -21.51 -0.68 -3.08
N ASN A 140 -20.91 -0.90 -1.90
CA ASN A 140 -20.06 0.10 -1.27
C ASN A 140 -18.65 0.16 -1.86
N MET A 141 -18.16 -0.95 -2.46
CA MET A 141 -16.75 -1.07 -2.83
C MET A 141 -16.34 -0.12 -3.95
N VAL A 142 -17.23 0.18 -4.89
CA VAL A 142 -16.94 1.16 -5.94
C VAL A 142 -16.67 2.53 -5.33
N HIS A 143 -17.53 2.97 -4.40
CA HIS A 143 -17.39 4.25 -3.73
C HIS A 143 -16.13 4.32 -2.87
N PHE A 144 -15.84 3.26 -2.10
CA PHE A 144 -14.65 3.21 -1.25
C PHE A 144 -13.36 3.15 -2.06
N SER A 145 -13.37 2.48 -3.22
CA SER A 145 -12.24 2.46 -4.15
C SER A 145 -11.98 3.85 -4.73
N GLN A 146 -13.03 4.59 -5.12
CA GLN A 146 -12.89 5.97 -5.59
C GLN A 146 -12.32 6.90 -4.50
N MET A 147 -12.82 6.79 -3.26
CA MET A 147 -12.30 7.55 -2.13
C MET A 147 -10.83 7.25 -1.87
N PHE A 148 -10.45 5.98 -1.94
CA PHE A 148 -9.07 5.57 -1.75
C PHE A 148 -8.17 6.06 -2.89
N PHE A 149 -8.65 6.01 -4.13
CA PHE A 149 -7.93 6.53 -5.30
C PHE A 149 -7.64 8.03 -5.17
N VAL A 150 -8.65 8.84 -4.81
CA VAL A 150 -8.47 10.28 -4.57
C VAL A 150 -7.48 10.50 -3.42
N GLY A 151 -7.64 9.77 -2.32
CA GLY A 151 -6.72 9.87 -1.20
C GLY A 151 -5.28 9.45 -1.55
N LEU A 152 -5.07 8.55 -2.50
CA LEU A 152 -3.73 8.20 -3.00
C LEU A 152 -3.12 9.32 -3.84
N MET A 153 -3.91 10.05 -4.62
CA MET A 153 -3.45 11.26 -5.31
C MET A 153 -2.99 12.33 -4.31
N ASP A 154 -3.75 12.53 -3.23
CA ASP A 154 -3.40 13.47 -2.15
C ASP A 154 -2.15 13.00 -1.38
N PHE A 155 -2.05 11.70 -1.10
CA PHE A 155 -0.87 11.09 -0.51
C PHE A 155 0.38 11.35 -1.36
N ALA A 156 0.30 11.10 -2.66
CA ALA A 156 1.40 11.28 -3.60
C ALA A 156 1.81 12.75 -3.69
N THR A 157 0.84 13.66 -3.81
CA THR A 157 1.05 15.12 -3.90
C THR A 157 1.67 15.72 -2.63
N SER A 158 1.36 15.13 -1.47
CA SER A 158 1.90 15.56 -0.18
C SER A 158 3.30 15.01 0.10
N SER A 159 3.56 13.79 -0.37
CA SER A 159 4.81 13.07 -0.10
C SER A 159 5.93 13.40 -1.09
N PHE A 160 5.59 13.58 -2.37
CA PHE A 160 6.55 13.68 -3.47
C PHE A 160 6.35 15.00 -4.24
N PRO A 161 7.21 16.01 -4.04
CA PRO A 161 7.16 17.25 -4.81
C PRO A 161 7.16 17.01 -6.32
N GLU A 162 7.95 16.03 -6.77
CA GLU A 162 8.07 15.67 -8.18
C GLU A 162 6.73 15.20 -8.76
N PHE A 163 5.92 14.47 -7.99
CA PHE A 163 4.58 14.07 -8.42
C PHE A 163 3.69 15.29 -8.68
N ARG A 164 3.79 16.33 -7.85
CA ARG A 164 3.01 17.57 -8.02
C ARG A 164 3.36 18.31 -9.31
N GLU A 165 4.63 18.24 -9.71
CA GLU A 165 5.16 18.91 -10.91
C GLU A 165 4.80 18.18 -12.21
N MET A 166 4.44 16.88 -12.15
CA MET A 166 3.99 16.12 -13.31
C MET A 166 2.68 16.66 -13.90
N SER A 167 2.39 16.34 -15.16
CA SER A 167 1.07 16.60 -15.75
C SER A 167 -0.04 15.84 -15.01
N ALA A 168 -1.27 16.37 -15.05
CA ALA A 168 -2.42 15.71 -14.43
C ALA A 168 -2.66 14.30 -14.96
N GLU A 169 -2.45 14.11 -16.27
CA GLU A 169 -2.53 12.80 -16.94
C GLU A 169 -1.49 11.81 -16.38
N ASN A 170 -0.23 12.23 -16.27
CA ASN A 170 0.83 11.35 -15.75
C ASN A 170 0.60 11.01 -14.27
N ARG A 171 0.15 11.97 -13.45
CA ARG A 171 -0.23 11.72 -12.05
C ARG A 171 -1.34 10.66 -11.96
N HIS A 172 -2.38 10.82 -12.77
CA HIS A 172 -3.49 9.87 -12.81
C HIS A 172 -3.01 8.48 -13.26
N ASN A 173 -2.21 8.41 -14.33
CA ASN A 173 -1.71 7.15 -14.88
C ASN A 173 -0.84 6.38 -13.89
N ILE A 174 0.03 7.05 -13.13
CA ILE A 174 0.84 6.41 -12.08
C ILE A 174 -0.05 5.79 -11.00
N VAL A 175 -1.02 6.55 -10.46
CA VAL A 175 -1.89 6.05 -9.40
C VAL A 175 -2.79 4.93 -9.92
N GLN A 176 -3.39 5.10 -11.11
CA GLN A 176 -4.26 4.10 -11.73
C GLN A 176 -3.54 2.79 -12.04
N THR A 177 -2.32 2.87 -12.58
CA THR A 177 -1.54 1.69 -12.96
C THR A 177 -1.17 0.83 -11.74
N ASN A 178 -0.95 1.48 -10.59
CA ASN A 178 -0.49 0.85 -9.36
C ASN A 178 -1.58 0.67 -8.29
N PHE A 179 -2.80 1.13 -8.55
CA PHE A 179 -3.89 1.14 -7.58
C PHE A 179 -4.16 -0.24 -6.96
N THR A 180 -4.26 -1.28 -7.79
CA THR A 180 -4.55 -2.64 -7.31
C THR A 180 -3.43 -3.16 -6.40
N LEU A 181 -2.17 -2.91 -6.75
CA LEU A 181 -1.02 -3.32 -5.94
C LEU A 181 -1.02 -2.63 -4.59
N ILE A 182 -1.20 -1.31 -4.58
CA ILE A 182 -1.26 -0.51 -3.34
C ILE A 182 -2.45 -0.95 -2.48
N SER A 183 -3.61 -1.22 -3.09
CA SER A 183 -4.79 -1.69 -2.38
C SER A 183 -4.64 -3.09 -1.80
N SER A 184 -3.98 -3.99 -2.52
CA SER A 184 -3.66 -5.32 -2.01
C SER A 184 -2.69 -5.23 -0.84
N LEU A 185 -1.62 -4.45 -0.98
CA LEU A 185 -0.61 -4.22 0.06
C LEU A 185 -1.22 -3.62 1.34
N ASP A 186 -2.04 -2.58 1.20
CA ASP A 186 -2.78 -1.96 2.31
C ASP A 186 -3.73 -2.97 2.97
N GLY A 187 -4.50 -3.69 2.17
CA GLY A 187 -5.43 -4.73 2.62
C GLY A 187 -4.71 -5.81 3.41
N SER A 188 -3.64 -6.39 2.89
CA SER A 188 -2.87 -7.48 3.53
C SER A 188 -2.23 -7.03 4.84
N TYR A 189 -1.61 -5.85 4.86
CA TYR A 189 -1.03 -5.30 6.08
C TYR A 189 -2.09 -5.14 7.16
N ARG A 190 -3.24 -4.54 6.83
CA ARG A 190 -4.36 -4.34 7.75
C ARG A 190 -5.01 -5.64 8.20
N SER A 191 -5.14 -6.60 7.29
CA SER A 191 -5.67 -7.94 7.59
C SER A 191 -4.78 -8.69 8.56
N ASN A 192 -3.46 -8.62 8.39
CA ASN A 192 -2.51 -9.28 9.28
C ASN A 192 -2.56 -8.72 10.70
N HIS A 193 -2.78 -7.40 10.85
CA HIS A 193 -2.85 -6.78 12.16
C HIS A 193 -4.21 -6.96 12.85
N LEU A 194 -5.32 -6.85 12.12
CA LEU A 194 -6.67 -6.99 12.69
C LEU A 194 -7.07 -8.45 12.88
N PHE A 195 -6.56 -9.36 12.04
CA PHE A 195 -6.98 -10.75 11.94
C PHE A 195 -5.78 -11.70 11.79
N PRO A 196 -4.76 -11.67 12.66
CA PRO A 196 -3.49 -12.40 12.45
C PRO A 196 -3.63 -13.91 12.26
N ASN A 197 -4.67 -14.51 12.84
CA ASN A 197 -4.88 -15.97 12.88
C ASN A 197 -6.12 -16.43 12.10
N ASP A 198 -6.72 -15.55 11.31
CA ASP A 198 -7.98 -15.79 10.59
C ASP A 198 -7.76 -15.62 9.07
N SER A 199 -8.58 -16.21 8.21
CA SER A 199 -8.52 -16.02 6.75
C SER A 199 -9.18 -14.71 6.28
N THR A 200 -9.68 -13.90 7.20
CA THR A 200 -10.32 -12.62 6.94
C THR A 200 -9.37 -11.64 6.26
N VAL A 201 -9.86 -11.00 5.19
CA VAL A 201 -9.16 -9.96 4.43
C VAL A 201 -9.89 -8.63 4.50
N MET A 202 -9.15 -7.53 4.58
CA MET A 202 -9.66 -6.16 4.51
C MET A 202 -9.83 -5.76 3.05
N LEU A 203 -11.04 -5.35 2.66
CA LEU A 203 -11.32 -4.82 1.32
C LEU A 203 -11.31 -3.28 1.27
N SER A 204 -11.46 -2.63 2.42
CA SER A 204 -11.46 -1.18 2.55
C SER A 204 -11.00 -0.79 3.96
N TYR A 205 -11.09 0.47 4.34
CA TYR A 205 -10.60 0.89 5.66
C TYR A 205 -11.45 0.30 6.80
N THR A 206 -12.76 0.22 6.65
CA THR A 206 -13.67 -0.26 7.71
C THR A 206 -14.33 -1.58 7.37
N CYS A 207 -14.14 -2.13 6.16
CA CYS A 207 -14.79 -3.36 5.75
C CYS A 207 -13.85 -4.53 5.46
N TYR A 208 -14.33 -5.73 5.81
CA TYR A 208 -13.66 -7.00 5.62
C TYR A 208 -14.53 -8.02 4.88
N VAL A 209 -13.90 -9.09 4.39
CA VAL A 209 -14.57 -10.31 3.94
C VAL A 209 -13.85 -11.52 4.56
N SER A 210 -14.64 -12.50 4.96
CA SER A 210 -14.24 -13.80 5.52
C SER A 210 -14.96 -14.91 4.75
N GLU A 211 -14.60 -16.18 5.00
CA GLU A 211 -15.31 -17.32 4.42
C GLU A 211 -16.81 -17.30 4.76
N ASP A 212 -17.16 -16.87 5.97
CA ASP A 212 -18.54 -16.83 6.45
C ASP A 212 -19.36 -15.67 5.86
N THR A 213 -18.69 -14.60 5.41
CA THR A 213 -19.36 -13.37 4.96
C THR A 213 -19.27 -13.16 3.45
N ILE A 214 -18.58 -14.03 2.71
CA ILE A 214 -18.36 -13.85 1.27
C ILE A 214 -19.66 -13.99 0.47
N ASP A 215 -20.56 -14.88 0.87
CA ASP A 215 -21.88 -14.97 0.24
C ASP A 215 -22.67 -13.68 0.46
N ASP A 216 -22.61 -13.11 1.66
CA ASP A 216 -23.28 -11.86 2.02
C ASP A 216 -22.75 -10.66 1.25
N PHE A 217 -21.45 -10.63 0.99
CA PHE A 217 -20.80 -9.59 0.20
C PHE A 217 -21.44 -9.43 -1.19
N PHE A 218 -21.83 -10.53 -1.85
CA PHE A 218 -22.46 -10.51 -3.18
C PHE A 218 -24.01 -10.49 -3.14
N LYS A 219 -24.65 -10.35 -1.97
CA LYS A 219 -26.13 -10.28 -1.92
C LYS A 219 -26.70 -9.06 -2.64
N ASP A 220 -25.94 -7.98 -2.70
CA ASP A 220 -26.31 -6.71 -3.31
C ASP A 220 -25.59 -6.44 -4.65
N SER A 221 -24.96 -7.46 -5.26
CA SER A 221 -24.38 -7.32 -6.60
C SER A 221 -25.47 -7.22 -7.69
N PRO A 222 -25.16 -6.62 -8.86
CA PRO A 222 -26.07 -6.62 -10.02
C PRO A 222 -26.56 -8.02 -10.41
N GLN A 223 -27.82 -8.12 -10.88
CA GLN A 223 -28.45 -9.41 -11.20
C GLN A 223 -27.78 -10.14 -12.38
N GLU A 224 -27.11 -9.40 -13.27
CA GLU A 224 -26.42 -9.95 -14.44
C GLU A 224 -25.09 -10.64 -14.09
N MET A 225 -24.64 -10.54 -12.84
CA MET A 225 -23.40 -11.15 -12.39
C MET A 225 -23.59 -12.65 -12.10
N ASN A 226 -22.69 -13.49 -12.61
CA ASN A 226 -22.57 -14.88 -12.17
C ASN A 226 -22.01 -14.92 -10.73
N ARG A 227 -22.92 -14.84 -9.74
CA ARG A 227 -22.57 -14.75 -8.32
C ARG A 227 -21.78 -15.97 -7.83
N GLU A 228 -22.12 -17.18 -8.27
CA GLU A 228 -21.41 -18.40 -7.84
C GLU A 228 -19.96 -18.40 -8.32
N GLU A 229 -19.72 -18.05 -9.58
CA GLU A 229 -18.36 -17.94 -10.13
C GLU A 229 -17.56 -16.81 -9.46
N ALA A 230 -18.20 -15.67 -9.19
CA ALA A 230 -17.56 -14.55 -8.51
C ALA A 230 -17.16 -14.90 -7.06
N ILE A 231 -18.03 -15.60 -6.32
CA ILE A 231 -17.74 -16.10 -4.98
C ILE A 231 -16.59 -17.10 -5.01
N ASP A 232 -16.64 -18.11 -5.88
CA ASP A 232 -15.58 -19.13 -5.99
C ASP A 232 -14.23 -18.50 -6.34
N GLN A 233 -14.21 -17.54 -7.27
CA GLN A 233 -13.00 -16.81 -7.62
C GLN A 233 -12.49 -15.96 -6.45
N MET A 234 -13.37 -15.29 -5.71
CA MET A 234 -12.99 -14.49 -4.55
C MET A 234 -12.43 -15.35 -3.41
N ARG A 235 -13.00 -16.54 -3.14
CA ARG A 235 -12.44 -17.51 -2.17
C ARG A 235 -11.02 -17.93 -2.56
N LYS A 236 -10.80 -18.29 -3.82
CA LYS A 236 -9.47 -18.66 -4.34
C LYS A 236 -8.46 -17.53 -4.18
N ASN A 237 -8.88 -16.29 -4.47
CA ASN A 237 -8.03 -15.13 -4.31
C ASN A 237 -7.71 -14.87 -2.83
N MET A 238 -8.70 -14.95 -1.94
CA MET A 238 -8.50 -14.84 -0.49
C MET A 238 -7.54 -15.91 0.04
N GLU A 239 -7.72 -17.17 -0.37
CA GLU A 239 -6.83 -18.27 0.00
C GLU A 239 -5.40 -18.00 -0.46
N LEU A 240 -5.22 -17.54 -1.70
CA LEU A 240 -3.91 -17.17 -2.23
C LEU A 240 -3.28 -16.04 -1.41
N THR A 241 -3.97 -14.89 -1.27
CA THR A 241 -3.50 -13.72 -0.50
C THR A 241 -3.12 -14.11 0.93
N ASN A 242 -3.91 -14.95 1.59
CA ASN A 242 -3.62 -15.41 2.94
C ASN A 242 -2.32 -16.24 3.00
N LYS A 243 -2.14 -17.19 2.08
CA LYS A 243 -0.97 -18.08 2.04
C LYS A 243 0.30 -17.37 1.63
N THR A 244 0.24 -16.52 0.60
CA THR A 244 1.44 -15.91 0.01
C THR A 244 1.83 -14.63 0.72
N THR A 245 0.85 -13.80 1.09
CA THR A 245 1.13 -12.45 1.55
C THR A 245 0.89 -12.26 3.03
N LYS A 246 -0.33 -12.53 3.53
CA LYS A 246 -0.68 -12.31 4.94
C LYS A 246 0.23 -13.10 5.88
N ALA A 247 0.47 -14.38 5.57
CA ALA A 247 1.40 -15.22 6.33
C ALA A 247 2.83 -14.65 6.35
N ARG A 248 3.28 -14.01 5.27
CA ARG A 248 4.60 -13.37 5.20
C ARG A 248 4.64 -12.07 5.99
N PHE A 249 3.60 -11.26 5.96
CA PHE A 249 3.46 -10.11 6.86
C PHE A 249 3.50 -10.54 8.33
N GLY A 250 2.80 -11.62 8.70
CA GLY A 250 2.82 -12.18 10.05
C GLY A 250 4.19 -12.68 10.48
N LYS A 251 4.95 -13.29 9.56
CA LYS A 251 6.32 -13.75 9.81
C LYS A 251 7.31 -12.59 9.94
N LEU A 252 7.30 -11.64 9.01
CA LEU A 252 8.29 -10.57 8.91
C LEU A 252 8.02 -9.41 9.87
N LYS A 253 6.75 -9.21 10.26
CA LYS A 253 6.28 -8.14 11.15
C LYS A 253 6.91 -6.78 10.78
N PRO A 254 6.67 -6.26 9.57
CA PRO A 254 7.26 -4.99 9.17
C PRO A 254 6.86 -3.89 10.15
N SER A 255 7.85 -3.11 10.58
CA SER A 255 7.65 -1.84 11.26
C SER A 255 6.89 -0.86 10.36
N ILE A 256 6.32 0.18 10.96
CA ILE A 256 5.57 1.19 10.20
C ILE A 256 6.45 1.88 9.16
N GLU A 257 7.73 2.15 9.45
CA GLU A 257 8.66 2.74 8.48
C GLU A 257 8.90 1.81 7.28
N GLU A 258 9.01 0.50 7.51
CA GLU A 258 9.16 -0.49 6.44
C GLU A 258 7.90 -0.59 5.59
N PHE A 259 6.73 -0.64 6.22
CA PHE A 259 5.44 -0.65 5.50
C PHE A 259 5.24 0.62 4.68
N ILE A 260 5.53 1.80 5.23
CA ILE A 260 5.43 3.08 4.53
C ILE A 260 6.38 3.12 3.35
N ALA A 261 7.62 2.65 3.50
CA ALA A 261 8.54 2.51 2.38
C ALA A 261 7.97 1.58 1.29
N LEU A 262 7.44 0.40 1.64
CA LEU A 262 6.77 -0.49 0.70
C LEU A 262 5.59 0.17 -0.02
N PHE A 263 4.77 0.93 0.71
CA PHE A 263 3.62 1.64 0.17
C PHE A 263 4.03 2.69 -0.87
N GLY A 264 5.08 3.47 -0.59
CA GLY A 264 5.66 4.40 -1.56
C GLY A 264 6.30 3.69 -2.76
N MET A 265 6.99 2.57 -2.53
CA MET A 265 7.59 1.77 -3.60
C MET A 265 6.54 1.14 -4.52
N ALA A 266 5.37 0.77 -3.98
CA ALA A 266 4.24 0.27 -4.74
C ALA A 266 3.63 1.37 -5.63
N LEU A 267 3.55 2.61 -5.15
CA LEU A 267 3.11 3.76 -5.94
C LEU A 267 4.06 4.05 -7.11
N TRP A 268 5.36 4.05 -6.84
CA TRP A 268 6.41 4.26 -7.84
C TRP A 268 6.87 2.92 -8.42
N ASN A 269 5.93 2.13 -8.93
CA ASN A 269 6.22 0.88 -9.62
C ASN A 269 5.91 1.02 -11.11
N ASP A 270 6.84 0.60 -11.97
CA ASP A 270 6.68 0.66 -13.43
C ASP A 270 6.94 -0.69 -14.09
N TYR A 271 6.40 -1.75 -13.50
CA TYR A 271 6.51 -3.09 -14.07
C TYR A 271 5.82 -3.24 -15.45
N LYS A 272 4.92 -2.32 -15.79
CA LYS A 272 4.18 -2.32 -17.06
C LYS A 272 4.89 -1.56 -18.18
N GLY A 273 5.96 -0.81 -17.88
CA GLY A 273 6.68 0.02 -18.86
C GLY A 273 5.75 0.99 -19.59
N LEU A 274 4.84 1.62 -18.83
CA LEU A 274 3.84 2.54 -19.41
C LEU A 274 4.31 3.99 -19.38
N LEU A 275 5.41 4.27 -18.67
CA LEU A 275 5.95 5.61 -18.55
C LEU A 275 6.89 5.93 -19.72
N SER A 276 7.07 7.22 -19.98
CA SER A 276 8.17 7.69 -20.83
C SER A 276 9.51 7.40 -20.15
N THR A 277 10.60 7.46 -20.91
CA THR A 277 11.97 7.35 -20.35
C THR A 277 12.21 8.34 -19.21
N GLU A 278 11.72 9.58 -19.35
CA GLU A 278 11.78 10.59 -18.29
C GLU A 278 11.01 10.15 -17.02
N GLY A 279 9.87 9.48 -17.19
CA GLY A 279 9.08 8.91 -16.10
C GLY A 279 9.78 7.72 -15.43
N GLU A 280 10.44 6.85 -16.20
CA GLU A 280 11.24 5.73 -15.69
C GLU A 280 12.42 6.24 -14.84
N ASP A 281 13.13 7.26 -15.32
CA ASP A 281 14.22 7.91 -14.59
C ASP A 281 13.72 8.53 -13.28
N LEU A 282 12.57 9.21 -13.33
CA LEU A 282 11.94 9.78 -12.14
C LEU A 282 11.57 8.69 -11.13
N VAL A 283 10.93 7.60 -11.57
CA VAL A 283 10.61 6.43 -10.72
C VAL A 283 11.88 5.90 -10.05
N SER A 284 12.96 5.73 -10.82
CA SER A 284 14.25 5.25 -10.31
C SER A 284 14.82 6.18 -9.23
N ILE A 285 14.78 7.50 -9.45
CA ILE A 285 15.23 8.52 -8.49
C ILE A 285 14.43 8.45 -7.20
N ILE A 286 13.10 8.42 -7.27
CA ILE A 286 12.25 8.38 -6.08
C ILE A 286 12.45 7.09 -5.27
N ARG A 287 12.51 5.94 -5.95
CA ARG A 287 12.76 4.65 -5.29
C ARG A 287 14.11 4.63 -4.56
N LYS A 288 15.16 5.22 -5.17
CA LYS A 288 16.47 5.39 -4.52
C LYS A 288 16.38 6.28 -3.27
N LYS A 289 15.61 7.37 -3.30
CA LYS A 289 15.38 8.24 -2.13
C LYS A 289 14.71 7.48 -0.98
N ILE A 290 13.63 6.74 -1.25
CA ILE A 290 12.92 5.92 -0.25
C ILE A 290 13.89 4.89 0.37
N LEU A 291 14.64 4.19 -0.48
CA LEU A 291 15.62 3.18 -0.06
C LEU A 291 16.72 3.74 0.85
N LYS A 292 17.27 4.89 0.48
CA LYS A 292 18.32 5.56 1.24
C LYS A 292 17.84 5.93 2.65
N GLU A 293 16.63 6.46 2.77
CA GLU A 293 16.07 6.79 4.08
C GLU A 293 15.74 5.54 4.91
N LEU A 294 15.24 4.47 4.29
CA LEU A 294 14.99 3.21 4.98
C LEU A 294 16.28 2.56 5.50
N GLN A 295 17.36 2.61 4.72
CA GLN A 295 18.70 2.20 5.18
C GLN A 295 19.14 3.01 6.40
N PHE A 296 18.90 4.32 6.41
CA PHE A 296 19.20 5.16 7.58
C PHE A 296 18.41 4.73 8.82
N VAL A 297 17.13 4.36 8.67
CA VAL A 297 16.32 3.79 9.77
C VAL A 297 16.97 2.55 10.37
N TYR A 298 17.48 1.64 9.53
CA TYR A 298 18.16 0.42 10.00
C TYR A 298 19.48 0.71 10.70
N VAL A 299 20.32 1.59 10.13
CA VAL A 299 21.58 2.00 10.76
C VAL A 299 21.32 2.62 12.14
N LYS A 300 20.31 3.48 12.26
CA LYS A 300 19.89 4.08 13.53
C LYS A 300 19.42 3.03 14.55
N ARG A 301 18.83 1.92 14.09
CA ARG A 301 18.42 0.77 14.92
C ARG A 301 19.58 -0.19 15.26
N GLY A 302 20.80 0.11 14.81
CA GLY A 302 21.98 -0.71 15.08
C GLY A 302 22.14 -1.93 14.16
N LEU A 303 21.37 -2.01 13.06
CA LEU A 303 21.54 -3.06 12.07
C LEU A 303 22.78 -2.75 11.23
N LYS A 304 23.82 -3.58 11.33
CA LYS A 304 25.06 -3.45 10.56
C LYS A 304 24.87 -3.84 9.09
N GLU A 305 24.07 -4.87 8.84
CA GLU A 305 23.78 -5.38 7.50
C GLU A 305 22.29 -5.17 7.18
N CYS A 306 22.00 -4.18 6.35
CA CYS A 306 20.63 -3.83 5.98
C CYS A 306 20.07 -4.71 4.83
N ALA A 307 20.96 -5.25 3.99
CA ALA A 307 20.58 -5.93 2.75
C ALA A 307 19.66 -7.16 2.96
N PRO A 308 19.93 -8.07 3.92
CA PRO A 308 19.04 -9.21 4.15
C PRO A 308 17.62 -8.79 4.50
N ARG A 309 17.47 -7.84 5.44
CA ARG A 309 16.16 -7.33 5.85
C ARG A 309 15.44 -6.59 4.73
N LEU A 310 16.15 -5.76 3.96
CA LEU A 310 15.60 -5.12 2.76
C LEU A 310 15.08 -6.15 1.75
N GLY A 311 15.85 -7.21 1.50
CA GLY A 311 15.46 -8.31 0.62
C GLY A 311 14.16 -8.98 1.10
N GLU A 312 14.07 -9.33 2.38
CA GLU A 312 12.86 -9.91 2.96
C GLU A 312 11.65 -9.00 2.82
N ILE A 313 11.80 -7.72 3.12
CA ILE A 313 10.73 -6.72 3.01
C ILE A 313 10.28 -6.57 1.56
N PHE A 314 11.20 -6.51 0.59
CA PHE A 314 10.84 -6.41 -0.83
C PHE A 314 10.24 -7.69 -1.41
N CYS A 315 10.54 -8.86 -0.85
CA CYS A 315 9.79 -10.06 -1.20
C CYS A 315 8.29 -9.91 -0.90
N LEU A 316 7.87 -9.09 0.08
CA LEU A 316 6.44 -8.81 0.28
C LEU A 316 5.82 -8.12 -0.92
N LEU A 317 6.50 -7.11 -1.47
CA LEU A 317 6.00 -6.37 -2.65
C LEU A 317 5.88 -7.28 -3.86
N VAL A 318 6.90 -8.11 -4.12
CA VAL A 318 6.89 -9.09 -5.22
C VAL A 318 5.76 -10.12 -5.05
N ASN A 319 5.50 -10.56 -3.81
CA ASN A 319 4.39 -11.48 -3.54
C ASN A 319 3.02 -10.83 -3.79
N GLU A 320 2.86 -9.55 -3.42
CA GLU A 320 1.65 -8.80 -3.73
C GLU A 320 1.46 -8.63 -5.25
N GLU A 321 2.52 -8.29 -5.97
CA GLU A 321 2.51 -8.17 -7.44
C GLU A 321 2.06 -9.46 -8.12
N ALA A 322 2.45 -10.62 -7.58
CA ALA A 322 2.03 -11.91 -8.12
C ALA A 322 0.55 -12.25 -7.86
N CYS A 323 -0.09 -11.56 -6.91
CA CYS A 323 -1.49 -11.78 -6.53
C CYS A 323 -2.48 -10.84 -7.24
N VAL A 324 -2.00 -9.76 -7.88
CA VAL A 324 -2.81 -8.74 -8.56
C VAL A 324 -2.80 -8.87 -10.08
#